data_AF-A0A955SSC3-F1
#
_entry.id   AF-A0A955SSC3-F1
#
_cell.length_a   1.000
_cell.length_b   1.000
_cell.length_c   1.000
_cell.angle_alpha   90.00
_cell.angle_beta   90.00
_cell.angle_gamma   90.00
#
_symmetry.space_group_name_H-M   'P 1'
#
loop_
_entity.id
_entity.type
_entity.pdbx_description
1 polymer ?
#
loop_
_entity_poly.entity_id
_entity_poly.type
_entity_poly.pdbx_seq_one_letter_code
_entity_poly.pdbx_strand_id
1 'polypeptide(L)' 'MRLQKLSIQNFRNLEAVSLEFRDGPQLLIGRNAQGKTSLLESVYFLATATSHRTRLTRELIRNRTETAFVR' A
#
# COMPACT_ATOMS: atom_id res chain seq x y z
N MET A 1 -1.79 18.25 2.06
CA MET A 1 -1.17 17.08 2.73
C MET A 1 -0.16 16.46 1.78
N ARG A 2 1.02 16.05 2.26
CA ARG A 2 2.07 15.43 1.42
C ARG A 2 2.61 14.17 2.11
N LEU A 3 2.69 13.07 1.36
CA LEU A 3 3.31 11.83 1.82
C LEU A 3 4.83 11.98 1.74
N GLN A 4 5.53 11.84 2.87
CA GLN A 4 7.00 11.94 2.95
C GLN A 4 7.66 10.58 3.05
N LYS A 5 7.06 9.68 3.83
CA LYS A 5 7.51 8.30 4.01
C LYS A 5 6.29 7.39 3.96
N LEU A 6 6.51 6.15 3.52
CA LEU A 6 5.52 5.09 3.58
C LEU A 6 6.21 3.82 4.05
N SER A 7 5.68 3.21 5.09
CA SER A 7 6.08 1.90 5.56
C SER A 7 4.88 0.97 5.59
N ILE A 8 5.06 -0.19 4.98
CA ILE A 8 4.02 -1.21 4.84
C ILE A 8 4.54 -2.51 5.41
N GLN A 9 3.67 -3.24 6.11
CA GLN A 9 3.84 -4.64 6.44
C GLN A 9 2.56 -5.40 6.14
N ASN A 10 2.68 -6.53 5.44
CA ASN A 10 1.61 -7.50 5.20
C ASN A 10 0.32 -6.91 4.58
N PHE A 11 0.44 -5.90 3.70
CA PHE A 11 -0.70 -5.31 3.00
C PHE A 11 -0.84 -5.91 1.59
N ARG A 12 -1.98 -6.55 1.31
CA ARG A 12 -2.26 -7.23 0.03
C ARG A 12 -1.15 -8.24 -0.32
N ASN A 13 -0.47 -8.06 -1.43
CA ASN A 13 0.66 -8.89 -1.84
C ASN A 13 2.03 -8.31 -1.42
N LEU A 14 2.05 -7.21 -0.67
CA LEU A 14 3.28 -6.56 -0.18
C LEU A 14 3.63 -7.15 1.19
N GLU A 15 4.79 -7.78 1.29
CA GLU A 15 5.32 -8.30 2.56
C GLU A 15 5.85 -7.18 3.43
N ALA A 16 6.81 -6.41 2.91
CA ALA A 16 7.37 -5.26 3.57
C ALA A 16 7.79 -4.23 2.51
N VAL A 17 7.49 -2.96 2.76
CA VAL A 17 7.93 -1.84 1.92
C VAL A 17 8.36 -0.69 2.82
N SER A 18 9.44 -0.02 2.45
CA SER A 18 9.87 1.25 3.04
C SER A 18 10.29 2.19 1.91
N LEU A 19 9.60 3.33 1.79
CA LEU A 19 9.83 4.33 0.76
C LEU A 19 9.94 5.72 1.38
N GLU A 20 10.80 6.55 0.79
CA GLU A 20 10.88 7.97 1.03
C GLU A 20 10.55 8.73 -0.25
N PHE A 21 9.69 9.74 -0.15
CA PHE A 21 9.18 10.50 -1.29
C PHE A 21 9.82 11.89 -1.36
N ARG A 22 10.36 12.19 -2.54
CA ARG A 22 10.89 13.51 -2.90
C ARG A 22 9.81 14.37 -3.55
N ASP A 23 10.11 15.65 -3.71
CA ASP A 23 9.26 16.62 -4.37
C ASP A 23 9.02 16.22 -5.83
N GLY A 24 7.82 16.54 -6.33
CA GLY A 24 7.44 16.24 -7.71
C GLY A 24 6.84 14.85 -7.93
N PRO A 25 6.65 14.47 -9.20
CA PRO A 25 6.01 13.20 -9.56
C PRO A 25 6.91 12.01 -9.27
N GLN A 26 6.29 10.91 -8.85
CA GLN A 26 6.97 9.66 -8.51
C GLN A 26 6.47 8.57 -9.45
N LEU A 27 7.39 7.89 -10.12
CA LEU A 27 7.07 6.89 -11.13
C LEU A 27 7.27 5.47 -10.59
N LEU A 28 6.19 4.69 -10.58
CA LEU A 28 6.18 3.28 -10.16
C LEU A 28 6.25 2.37 -11.39
N ILE A 29 7.39 1.71 -11.61
CA ILE A 29 7.64 0.83 -12.75
C ILE A 29 7.81 -0.61 -12.28
N GLY A 30 7.33 -1.56 -13.08
CA GLY A 30 7.48 -2.99 -12.83
C GLY A 30 6.52 -3.81 -13.68
N ARG A 31 6.66 -5.13 -13.66
CA ARG A 31 5.74 -6.04 -14.37
C ARG A 31 4.36 -6.06 -13.70
N ASN A 32 3.37 -6.60 -14.41
CA ASN A 32 2.04 -6.81 -13.84
C ASN A 32 2.10 -7.73 -12.62
N ALA A 33 1.12 -7.58 -11.72
CA ALA A 33 1.01 -8.32 -10.46
C ALA A 33 2.16 -8.14 -9.44
N GLN A 34 3.13 -7.25 -9.67
CA GLN A 34 4.22 -6.98 -8.72
C GLN A 34 3.87 -6.02 -7.57
N GLY A 35 2.58 -5.68 -7.38
CA GLY A 35 2.15 -4.87 -6.23
C GLY A 35 2.11 -3.36 -6.44
N LYS A 36 2.31 -2.86 -7.68
CA LYS A 36 2.17 -1.42 -8.00
C LYS A 36 0.81 -0.85 -7.57
N THR A 37 -0.28 -1.52 -7.96
CA THR A 37 -1.64 -1.13 -7.55
C THR A 37 -1.85 -1.28 -6.06
N SER A 38 -1.26 -2.29 -5.42
CA SER A 38 -1.33 -2.49 -3.96
C SER A 38 -0.63 -1.35 -3.20
N LEU A 39 0.47 -0.82 -3.74
CA LEU A 39 1.15 0.33 -3.15
C LEU A 39 0.27 1.59 -3.24
N LEU A 40 -0.33 1.86 -4.40
CA LEU A 40 -1.29 2.98 -4.54
C LEU A 40 -2.53 2.79 -3.66
N GLU A 41 -3.03 1.57 -3.54
CA GLU A 41 -4.13 1.21 -2.64
C GLU A 41 -3.78 1.48 -1.18
N SER A 42 -2.55 1.20 -0.75
CA SER A 42 -2.11 1.50 0.62
C SER A 42 -2.09 3.00 0.92
N VAL A 43 -1.64 3.83 -0.04
CA VAL A 43 -1.64 5.30 0.10
C VAL A 43 -3.07 5.83 0.17
N TYR A 44 -3.96 5.31 -0.68
CA TYR A 44 -5.37 5.67 -0.66
C TYR A 44 -6.04 5.26 0.66
N PHE A 45 -5.75 4.05 1.14
CA PHE A 45 -6.27 3.55 2.42
C PHE A 45 -5.78 4.39 3.60
N LEU A 46 -4.50 4.78 3.63
CA LEU A 46 -3.97 5.67 4.66
C LEU A 46 -4.70 7.02 4.71
N ALA A 47 -5.09 7.55 3.56
CA ALA A 47 -5.78 8.84 3.47
C ALA A 47 -7.28 8.77 3.76
N THR A 48 -7.93 7.63 3.54
CA THR A 48 -9.40 7.52 3.52
C THR A 48 -9.99 6.46 4.46
N ALA A 49 -9.16 5.59 5.03
CA ALA A 49 -9.57 4.37 5.74
C ALA A 49 -10.48 3.44 4.92
N THR A 50 -10.48 3.56 3.58
CA THR A 50 -11.30 2.74 2.67
C THR A 50 -10.44 2.17 1.55
N SER A 51 -10.85 1.04 0.98
CA SER A 51 -10.27 0.52 -0.26
C SER A 51 -11.22 0.75 -1.42
N HIS A 52 -10.65 1.13 -2.56
CA HIS A 52 -11.38 1.25 -3.82
C HIS A 52 -11.66 -0.11 -4.48
N ARG A 53 -11.03 -1.21 -4.01
CA ARG A 53 -11.18 -2.56 -4.58
C ARG A 53 -12.09 -3.46 -3.75
N THR A 54 -12.22 -3.19 -2.46
CA THR A 54 -13.00 -4.04 -1.55
C THR A 54 -13.49 -3.27 -0.34
N ARG A 55 -14.61 -3.73 0.23
CA ARG A 55 -15.15 -3.26 1.51
C ARG A 55 -14.68 -4.10 2.69
N LEU A 56 -14.05 -5.25 2.44
CA LEU A 56 -13.64 -6.20 3.48
C LEU A 56 -12.19 -5.92 3.89
N THR A 57 -11.99 -5.41 5.11
CA THR A 57 -10.64 -5.11 5.64
C THR A 57 -9.73 -6.34 5.65
N ARG A 58 -10.28 -7.55 5.87
CA ARG A 58 -9.53 -8.81 5.83
C ARG A 58 -8.83 -9.05 4.48
N GLU A 59 -9.43 -8.62 3.37
CA GLU A 59 -8.84 -8.77 2.04
C GLU A 59 -7.66 -7.81 1.80
N LEU A 60 -7.46 -6.83 2.68
CA LEU A 60 -6.29 -5.96 2.67
C LEU A 60 -5.10 -6.58 3.39
N ILE A 61 -5.33 -7.63 4.18
CA ILE A 61 -4.28 -8.36 4.91
C ILE A 61 -3.67 -9.41 3.99
N ARG A 62 -2.35 -9.52 3.99
CA ARG A 62 -1.62 -10.52 3.19
C ARG A 62 -2.01 -11.93 3.61
N ASN A 63 -2.10 -12.82 2.63
CA ASN A 63 -2.46 -14.21 2.87
C ASN A 63 -1.55 -14.85 3.93
N ARG A 64 -2.14 -15.63 4.84
CA ARG A 64 -1.47 -16.31 5.97
C ARG A 64 -0.84 -15.37 7.00
N THR A 65 -1.30 -14.13 7.07
CA THR A 65 -0.94 -13.18 8.13
C THR A 65 -2.21 -12.70 8.83
N GLU A 66 -2.07 -12.27 10.08
CA GLU A 66 -3.20 -11.86 10.92
C GLU A 66 -3.42 -10.35 10.92
N THR A 67 -2.37 -9.58 10.66
CA THR A 67 -2.37 -8.12 10.75
C THR A 67 -1.62 -7.50 9.58
N ALA A 68 -2.01 -6.27 9.24
CA ALA A 68 -1.33 -5.43 8.26
C ALA A 68 -1.11 -4.04 8.86
N PHE A 69 0.02 -3.42 8.51
CA PHE A 69 0.36 -2.06 8.94
C PHE A 69 0.65 -1.20 7.72
N VAL A 70 0.08 0.00 7.69
CA VAL A 70 0.37 1.05 6.71
C VAL A 70 0.53 2.35 7.49
N ARG A 71 1.69 3.00 7.35
CA ARG A 71 2.08 4.21 8.11
C ARG A 71 2.93 5.15 7.27
#